data_AF-A0A482ZTP8-F1
#
_entry.id   AF-A0A482ZTP8-F1
#
_cell.length_a   1.000
_cell.length_b   1.000
_cell.length_c   1.000
_cell.angle_alpha   90.00
_cell.angle_beta   90.00
_cell.angle_gamma   90.00
#
_symmetry.space_group_name_H-M   'P 1'
#
loop_
_entity.id
_entity.type
_entity.pdbx_description
1 polymer ?
#
loop_
_entity_poly.entity_id
_entity_poly.type
_entity_poly.pdbx_seq_one_letter_code
_entity_poly.pdbx_strand_id
1 'polypeptide(L)'
;MSETKVDDMLIEMIEPKIKEIEQRFSDGEGLTQDDINTLLLKSQYNHINHLDGKLNEVTASVTGLEGKFELLKTDIESKFDTLENKFELLKTDIESKFDVLEGKFELLKTDLEGKFELLKTDIEVTIQKALNKNMLVLVAAMGFFLTLSKFIDKF
;
A
#
# COMPACT_ATOMS: atom_id res chain seq x y z
N MET A 1 -16.68 -20.71 -33.58
CA MET A 1 -17.30 -22.01 -33.93
C MET A 1 -16.65 -22.47 -35.23
N SER A 2 -16.51 -23.77 -35.50
CA SER A 2 -16.07 -24.21 -36.83
C SER A 2 -17.23 -23.93 -37.79
N GLU A 3 -17.01 -23.17 -38.87
CA GLU A 3 -17.88 -23.20 -40.04
C GLU A 3 -18.24 -24.66 -40.29
N THR A 4 -19.53 -24.98 -40.19
CA THR A 4 -19.96 -26.34 -40.48
C THR A 4 -19.68 -26.51 -41.95
N LYS A 5 -18.65 -27.29 -42.30
CA LYS A 5 -18.28 -27.67 -43.68
C LYS A 5 -19.50 -28.00 -44.56
N VAL A 6 -20.60 -28.42 -43.93
CA VAL A 6 -21.91 -28.66 -44.53
C VAL A 6 -22.49 -27.42 -45.20
N ASP A 7 -22.43 -26.24 -44.60
CA ASP A 7 -23.08 -25.03 -45.14
C ASP A 7 -22.33 -24.47 -46.36
N ASP A 8 -20.99 -24.48 -46.34
CA ASP A 8 -20.17 -24.17 -47.53
C ASP A 8 -20.42 -25.16 -48.67
N MET A 9 -20.53 -26.46 -48.35
CA MET A 9 -20.85 -27.49 -49.33
C MET A 9 -22.23 -27.28 -49.95
N LEU A 10 -23.23 -26.88 -49.16
CA LEU A 10 -24.57 -26.58 -49.66
C LEU A 10 -24.58 -25.38 -50.60
N ILE A 11 -23.71 -24.40 -50.38
CA ILE A 11 -23.54 -23.25 -51.27
C ILE A 11 -22.81 -23.63 -52.56
N GLU A 12 -21.75 -24.42 -52.48
CA GLU A 12 -21.10 -24.97 -53.67
C GLU A 12 -22.08 -25.77 -54.54
N MET A 13 -23.02 -26.49 -53.94
CA MET A 13 -24.03 -27.28 -54.65
C MET A 13 -25.04 -26.42 -55.43
N ILE A 14 -25.33 -25.18 -54.99
CA ILE A 14 -26.26 -24.27 -55.69
C ILE A 14 -25.53 -23.33 -56.67
N GLU A 15 -24.20 -23.22 -56.58
CA GLU A 15 -23.37 -22.38 -57.46
C GLU A 15 -23.59 -22.61 -58.97
N PRO A 16 -23.75 -23.86 -59.47
CA PRO A 16 -24.04 -24.10 -60.88
C PRO A 16 -25.37 -23.47 -61.31
N LYS A 17 -26.38 -23.53 -60.45
CA LYS A 17 -27.71 -22.97 -60.71
C LYS A 17 -27.66 -21.43 -60.71
N ILE A 18 -26.83 -20.82 -59.85
CA ILE A 18 -26.61 -19.37 -59.87
C ILE A 18 -25.98 -18.92 -61.19
N LYS A 19 -24.98 -19.64 -61.71
CA LYS A 19 -24.37 -19.31 -63.02
C LYS A 19 -25.36 -19.42 -64.17
N GLU A 20 -26.24 -20.43 -64.14
CA GLU A 20 -27.31 -20.57 -65.12
C GLU A 20 -28.29 -19.38 -65.05
N ILE A 21 -28.66 -18.96 -63.84
CA ILE A 21 -29.52 -17.77 -63.62
C ILE A 21 -28.85 -16.50 -64.15
N GLU A 22 -27.56 -16.29 -63.86
CA GLU A 22 -26.80 -15.12 -64.35
C GLU A 22 -26.74 -15.06 -65.88
N GLN A 23 -26.54 -16.21 -66.53
CA GLN A 23 -26.48 -16.31 -67.97
C GLN A 23 -27.84 -16.02 -68.62
N ARG A 24 -28.90 -16.66 -68.13
CA ARG A 24 -30.28 -16.41 -68.60
C ARG A 24 -30.69 -14.95 -68.40
N PHE A 25 -30.34 -14.35 -67.27
CA PHE A 25 -30.59 -12.93 -67.01
C PHE A 25 -29.81 -12.02 -67.98
N SER A 26 -28.56 -12.38 -68.31
CA SER A 26 -27.73 -11.65 -69.29
C SER A 26 -28.30 -11.72 -70.70
N ASP A 27 -28.96 -12.83 -71.03
CA ASP A 27 -29.66 -13.04 -72.31
C ASP A 27 -31.02 -12.30 -72.38
N GLY A 28 -31.40 -11.59 -71.31
CA GLY A 28 -32.63 -10.79 -71.24
C GLY A 28 -33.88 -11.58 -70.81
N GLU A 29 -33.71 -12.82 -70.36
CA GLU A 29 -34.81 -13.62 -69.81
C GLU A 29 -35.21 -13.12 -68.41
N GLY A 30 -36.51 -13.20 -68.09
CA GLY A 30 -37.00 -12.90 -66.76
C GLY A 30 -36.65 -13.99 -65.73
N LEU A 31 -36.48 -13.58 -64.47
CA LEU A 31 -36.23 -14.50 -63.35
C LEU A 31 -37.52 -15.23 -62.96
N THR A 32 -37.42 -16.54 -62.73
CA THR A 32 -38.51 -17.33 -62.15
C THR A 32 -38.51 -17.18 -60.62
N GLN A 33 -39.59 -17.63 -59.97
CA GLN A 33 -39.67 -17.64 -58.50
C GLN A 33 -38.56 -18.49 -57.86
N ASP A 34 -38.20 -19.62 -58.48
CA ASP A 34 -37.12 -20.49 -58.02
C ASP A 34 -35.75 -19.81 -58.15
N ASP A 35 -35.55 -19.02 -59.20
CA ASP A 35 -34.32 -18.24 -59.40
C ASP A 35 -34.18 -17.18 -58.30
N ILE A 36 -35.27 -16.46 -57.99
CA ILE A 36 -35.33 -15.48 -56.90
C ILE A 36 -35.04 -16.16 -55.56
N ASN A 37 -35.67 -17.30 -55.27
CA ASN A 37 -35.43 -18.04 -54.03
C ASN A 37 -33.96 -18.48 -53.91
N THR A 38 -33.35 -18.96 -54.99
CA THR A 38 -31.94 -19.38 -55.02
C THR A 38 -31.01 -18.20 -54.72
N LEU A 39 -31.25 -17.04 -55.35
CA LEU A 39 -30.48 -15.83 -55.11
C LEU A 39 -30.66 -15.27 -53.68
N LEU A 40 -31.89 -15.34 -53.14
CA LEU A 40 -32.17 -14.94 -51.75
C LEU A 40 -31.42 -15.83 -50.75
N LEU A 41 -31.40 -17.15 -50.97
CA LEU A 41 -30.65 -18.09 -50.13
C LEU A 41 -29.15 -17.78 -50.15
N LYS A 42 -28.56 -17.53 -51.33
CA LYS A 42 -27.14 -17.12 -51.44
C LYS A 42 -26.86 -15.81 -50.72
N SER A 43 -27.74 -14.81 -50.87
CA SER A 43 -27.60 -13.52 -50.20
C SER A 43 -27.65 -13.66 -48.68
N GLN A 44 -28.62 -14.42 -48.17
CA GLN A 44 -28.74 -14.71 -46.73
C GLN A 44 -27.52 -15.47 -46.20
N TYR A 45 -27.04 -16.46 -46.93
CA TYR A 45 -25.82 -17.18 -46.58
C TYR A 45 -24.63 -16.25 -46.41
N ASN A 46 -24.37 -15.41 -47.42
CA ASN A 46 -23.25 -14.46 -47.38
C ASN A 46 -23.36 -13.51 -46.19
N HIS A 47 -24.57 -13.03 -45.89
CA HIS A 47 -24.81 -12.13 -44.76
C HIS A 47 -24.58 -12.85 -43.42
N ILE A 48 -25.08 -14.08 -43.26
CA ILE A 48 -24.86 -14.89 -42.05
C ILE A 48 -23.37 -15.18 -41.86
N ASN A 49 -22.66 -15.53 -42.93
CA ASN A 49 -21.22 -15.80 -42.84
C ASN A 49 -20.42 -14.56 -42.42
N HIS A 50 -20.77 -13.39 -42.97
CA HIS A 50 -20.16 -12.13 -42.52
C HIS A 50 -20.43 -11.84 -41.03
N LEU A 51 -21.66 -12.08 -40.57
CA LEU A 51 -22.02 -11.92 -39.16
C LEU A 51 -21.25 -12.89 -38.25
N ASP A 52 -21.05 -14.14 -38.66
CA ASP A 52 -20.25 -15.09 -37.88
C ASP A 52 -18.78 -14.65 -37.78
N GLY A 53 -18.21 -14.15 -38.88
CA GLY A 53 -16.90 -13.51 -38.87
C GLY A 53 -16.81 -12.36 -37.84
N LYS A 54 -17.80 -11.47 -37.83
CA LYS A 54 -17.89 -10.38 -36.84
C LYS A 54 -18.05 -10.90 -35.41
N LEU A 55 -18.81 -11.98 -35.21
CA LEU A 55 -18.97 -12.62 -33.90
C LEU A 55 -17.65 -13.21 -33.41
N ASN A 56 -16.87 -13.84 -34.29
CA ASN A 56 -15.54 -14.36 -33.97
C ASN A 56 -14.57 -13.22 -33.59
N GLU A 57 -14.59 -12.09 -34.33
CA GLU A 57 -13.82 -10.88 -33.97
C GLU A 57 -14.19 -10.33 -32.58
N VAL A 58 -15.49 -10.26 -32.27
CA VAL A 58 -15.99 -9.81 -30.97
C VAL A 58 -15.57 -10.78 -29.86
N THR A 59 -15.71 -12.08 -30.10
CA THR A 59 -15.31 -13.12 -29.13
C THR A 59 -13.82 -13.04 -28.81
N ALA A 60 -12.98 -12.86 -29.83
CA ALA A 60 -11.54 -12.65 -29.64
C ALA A 60 -11.24 -11.37 -28.86
N SER A 61 -11.97 -10.28 -29.14
CA SER A 61 -11.82 -9.01 -28.43
C SER A 61 -12.21 -9.12 -26.96
N VAL A 62 -13.31 -9.83 -26.64
CA VAL A 62 -13.76 -10.10 -25.27
C VAL A 62 -12.74 -10.95 -24.52
N THR A 63 -12.26 -12.04 -25.13
CA THR A 63 -11.20 -12.88 -24.54
C THR A 63 -9.93 -12.06 -24.25
N GLY A 64 -9.59 -11.14 -25.17
CA GLY A 64 -8.47 -10.22 -24.98
C GLY A 64 -8.69 -9.21 -23.84
N LEU A 65 -9.92 -8.74 -23.64
CA LEU A 65 -10.29 -7.87 -22.52
C LEU A 65 -10.25 -8.62 -21.19
N GLU A 66 -10.74 -9.85 -21.14
CA GLU A 66 -10.65 -10.71 -19.96
C GLU A 66 -9.20 -10.91 -19.53
N GLY A 67 -8.30 -11.21 -20.48
CA GLY A 67 -6.87 -11.32 -20.21
C GLY A 67 -6.26 -10.03 -19.67
N LYS A 68 -6.62 -8.87 -20.23
CA LYS A 68 -6.17 -7.56 -19.70
C LYS A 68 -6.70 -7.29 -18.29
N PHE A 69 -7.93 -7.72 -17.99
CA PHE A 69 -8.53 -7.54 -16.68
C PHE A 69 -7.84 -8.41 -15.62
N GLU A 70 -7.51 -9.66 -15.92
CA GLU A 70 -6.75 -10.53 -15.02
C GLU A 70 -5.33 -9.99 -14.77
N LEU A 71 -4.66 -9.46 -15.79
CA LEU A 71 -3.36 -8.79 -15.63
C LEU A 71 -3.48 -7.55 -14.73
N LEU A 72 -4.51 -6.73 -14.94
CA LEU A 72 -4.75 -5.55 -14.11
C LEU A 72 -5.03 -5.93 -12.65
N LYS A 73 -5.84 -6.96 -12.43
CA LYS A 73 -6.14 -7.50 -11.10
C LYS A 73 -4.87 -7.95 -10.39
N THR A 74 -4.03 -8.74 -11.07
CA THR A 74 -2.76 -9.23 -10.53
C THR A 74 -1.79 -8.09 -10.21
N ASP A 75 -1.68 -7.08 -11.08
CA ASP A 75 -0.83 -5.90 -10.84
C ASP A 75 -1.30 -5.09 -9.62
N ILE A 76 -2.63 -4.95 -9.45
CA ILE A 76 -3.22 -4.26 -8.30
C ILE A 76 -2.96 -5.05 -7.01
N GLU A 77 -3.19 -6.36 -6.99
CA GLU A 77 -2.91 -7.23 -5.84
C GLU A 77 -1.45 -7.11 -5.40
N SER A 78 -0.51 -7.23 -6.34
CA SER A 78 0.93 -7.08 -6.08
C SER A 78 1.32 -5.70 -5.51
N LYS A 79 0.68 -4.63 -6.00
CA LYS A 79 0.89 -3.27 -5.48
C LYS A 79 0.35 -3.11 -4.06
N PHE A 80 -0.79 -3.73 -3.75
CA PHE A 80 -1.35 -3.73 -2.39
C PHE A 80 -0.45 -4.52 -1.43
N ASP A 81 0.01 -5.71 -1.80
CA ASP A 81 0.95 -6.50 -0.99
C ASP A 81 2.25 -5.72 -0.72
N THR A 82 2.77 -5.03 -1.73
CA THR A 82 3.96 -4.17 -1.58
C THR A 82 3.70 -3.02 -0.60
N LEU A 83 2.51 -2.41 -0.66
CA LEU A 83 2.14 -1.31 0.21
C LEU A 83 1.95 -1.78 1.66
N GLU A 84 1.29 -2.91 1.87
CA GLU A 84 1.09 -3.52 3.19
C GLU A 84 2.44 -3.84 3.85
N ASN A 85 3.37 -4.44 3.11
CA ASN A 85 4.72 -4.70 3.60
C ASN A 85 5.47 -3.42 3.99
N LYS A 86 5.35 -2.34 3.19
CA LYS A 86 5.94 -1.04 3.54
C LYS A 86 5.33 -0.44 4.80
N PHE A 87 4.04 -0.63 5.00
CA PHE A 87 3.33 -0.14 6.17
C PHE A 87 3.77 -0.89 7.44
N GLU A 88 3.89 -2.22 7.39
CA GLU A 88 4.39 -3.02 8.50
C GLU A 88 5.84 -2.69 8.86
N LEU A 89 6.70 -2.47 7.86
CA LEU A 89 8.07 -1.99 8.09
C LEU A 89 8.10 -0.62 8.76
N LEU A 90 7.26 0.32 8.30
CA LEU A 90 7.16 1.65 8.89
C LEU A 90 6.67 1.59 10.34
N LYS A 91 5.66 0.76 10.61
CA LYS A 91 5.14 0.54 11.96
C LYS A 91 6.23 0.01 12.89
N THR A 92 6.96 -1.02 12.45
CA THR A 92 8.06 -1.60 13.22
C THR A 92 9.19 -0.58 13.47
N ASP A 93 9.55 0.23 12.46
CA ASP A 93 10.56 1.30 12.62
C ASP A 93 10.11 2.35 13.65
N ILE A 94 8.83 2.76 13.59
CA ILE A 94 8.26 3.70 14.56
C ILE A 94 8.27 3.13 15.98
N GLU A 95 7.80 1.89 16.16
CA GLU A 95 7.81 1.21 17.46
C GLU A 95 9.24 1.16 18.03
N SER A 96 10.22 0.76 17.22
CA SER A 96 11.63 0.71 17.66
C SER A 96 12.19 2.09 18.05
N LYS A 97 11.80 3.16 17.34
CA LYS A 97 12.22 4.53 17.66
C LYS A 97 11.58 5.01 18.96
N PHE A 98 10.35 4.62 19.24
CA PHE A 98 9.68 4.92 20.51
C PHE A 98 10.37 4.20 21.67
N ASP A 99 10.68 2.92 21.55
CA ASP A 99 11.40 2.16 22.58
C ASP A 99 12.76 2.80 22.92
N VAL A 100 13.51 3.21 21.89
CA VAL A 100 14.79 3.92 22.06
C VAL A 100 14.58 5.27 22.75
N LEU A 101 13.52 5.99 22.42
CA LEU A 101 13.22 7.28 23.03
C LEU A 101 12.82 7.12 24.51
N GLU A 102 12.00 6.13 24.82
CA GLU A 102 11.60 5.79 26.19
C GLU A 102 12.83 5.42 27.03
N GLY A 103 13.72 4.60 26.50
CA GLY A 103 14.99 4.26 27.16
C GLY A 103 15.87 5.50 27.43
N LYS A 104 15.97 6.42 26.47
CA LYS A 104 16.70 7.69 26.67
C LYS A 104 16.05 8.58 27.74
N PHE A 105 14.72 8.59 27.79
CA PHE A 105 13.99 9.37 28.78
C PHE A 105 14.20 8.83 30.20
N GLU A 106 14.14 7.52 30.40
CA GLU A 106 14.41 6.89 31.69
C GLU A 106 15.86 7.10 32.16
N LEU A 107 16.83 7.04 31.24
CA LEU A 107 18.23 7.38 31.56
C LEU A 107 18.38 8.84 31.99
N LEU A 108 17.74 9.77 31.28
CA LEU A 108 17.78 11.19 31.63
C LEU A 108 17.13 11.45 33.00
N LYS A 109 15.99 10.81 33.27
CA LYS A 109 15.30 10.89 34.55
C LYS A 109 16.20 10.40 35.69
N THR A 110 16.82 9.23 35.52
CA THR A 110 17.74 8.66 36.50
C THR A 110 18.97 9.55 36.74
N ASP A 111 19.55 10.12 35.69
CA ASP A 111 20.67 11.07 35.81
C ASP A 111 20.27 12.34 36.59
N LEU A 112 19.07 12.87 36.31
CA LEU A 112 18.54 14.03 37.04
C LEU A 112 18.28 13.70 38.52
N GLU A 113 17.64 12.58 38.82
CA GLU A 113 17.42 12.11 40.19
C GLU A 113 18.75 11.99 40.95
N GLY A 114 19.77 11.38 40.33
CA GLY A 114 21.12 11.28 40.90
C GLY A 114 21.77 12.64 41.17
N LYS A 115 21.66 13.58 40.21
CA LYS A 115 22.16 14.97 40.39
C LYS A 115 21.45 15.71 41.51
N PHE A 116 20.14 15.51 41.67
CA PHE A 116 19.37 16.12 42.76
C PHE A 116 19.78 15.58 44.13
N GLU A 117 20.00 14.27 44.27
CA GLU A 117 20.47 13.67 45.53
C GLU A 117 21.90 14.15 45.90
N LEU A 118 22.79 14.26 44.91
CA LEU A 118 24.12 14.84 45.12
C LEU A 118 24.02 16.31 45.57
N LEU A 119 23.21 17.11 44.89
CA LEU A 119 23.00 18.51 45.27
C LEU A 119 22.45 18.65 46.69
N LYS A 120 21.48 17.82 47.07
CA LYS A 120 20.92 17.77 48.41
C LYS A 120 21.99 17.45 49.45
N THR A 121 22.81 16.43 49.19
CA THR A 121 23.93 16.04 50.05
C THR A 121 24.95 17.18 50.20
N ASP A 122 25.31 17.84 49.11
CA ASP A 122 26.26 18.96 49.12
C ASP A 122 25.74 20.15 49.94
N ILE A 123 24.45 20.46 49.84
CA ILE A 123 23.78 21.49 50.65
C ILE A 123 23.83 21.11 52.13
N GLU A 124 23.46 19.86 52.49
CA GLU A 124 23.48 19.37 53.87
C GLU A 124 24.89 19.46 54.49
N VAL A 125 25.91 18.99 53.77
CA VAL A 125 27.32 19.03 54.21
C VAL A 125 27.80 20.48 54.36
N THR A 126 27.42 21.36 53.44
CA THR A 126 27.82 22.79 53.50
C THR A 126 27.19 23.49 54.70
N ILE A 127 25.91 23.24 54.96
CA ILE A 127 25.20 23.78 56.14
C ILE A 127 25.84 23.24 57.42
N GLN A 128 26.09 21.93 57.52
CA GLN A 128 26.74 21.32 58.68
C GLN A 128 28.14 21.91 58.93
N LYS A 129 28.96 22.08 57.88
CA LYS A 129 30.28 22.71 58.00
C LYS A 129 30.18 24.15 58.53
N ALA A 130 29.24 24.94 58.00
CA ALA A 130 29.03 26.32 58.43
C ALA A 130 28.56 26.39 59.90
N LEU A 131 27.61 25.54 60.30
CA LEU A 131 27.12 25.45 61.67
C LEU A 131 28.21 25.02 62.65
N ASN A 132 28.97 23.97 62.33
CA ASN A 132 30.05 23.48 63.18
C ASN A 132 31.16 24.52 63.35
N LYS A 133 31.50 25.26 62.29
CA LYS A 133 32.48 26.35 62.37
C LYS A 133 31.98 27.47 63.29
N ASN A 134 30.72 27.90 63.16
CA ASN A 134 30.16 28.94 64.02
C ASN A 134 30.06 28.50 65.49
N MET A 135 29.67 27.25 65.75
CA MET A 135 29.62 26.67 67.10
C MET A 135 31.01 26.63 67.75
N LEU A 136 32.04 26.23 67.01
CA LEU A 136 33.41 26.21 67.52
C LEU A 136 33.91 27.61 67.92
N VAL A 137 33.61 28.63 67.12
CA VAL A 137 33.94 30.03 67.45
C VAL A 137 33.20 30.48 68.71
N LEU A 138 31.92 30.12 68.85
CA LEU A 138 31.11 30.46 70.01
C LEU A 138 31.63 29.78 71.29
N VAL A 139 31.97 28.49 71.21
CA VAL A 139 32.58 27.74 72.32
C VAL A 139 33.93 28.33 72.71
N ALA A 140 34.77 28.68 71.74
CA ALA A 140 36.05 29.34 71.99
C ALA A 140 35.87 30.70 72.68
N ALA A 141 34.92 31.52 72.23
CA ALA A 141 34.60 32.81 72.84
C ALA A 141 34.09 32.65 74.29
N MET A 142 33.16 31.71 74.54
CA MET A 142 32.69 31.43 75.90
C MET A 142 33.82 30.95 76.82
N GLY A 143 34.69 30.07 76.34
CA GLY A 143 35.87 29.62 77.08
C GLY A 143 36.78 30.79 77.47
N PHE A 144 37.05 31.69 76.51
CA PHE A 144 37.82 32.91 76.75
C PHE A 144 37.15 33.82 77.80
N PHE A 145 35.84 34.06 77.69
CA PHE A 145 35.09 34.85 78.68
C PHE A 145 35.14 34.24 80.08
N LEU A 146 34.97 32.92 80.22
CA LEU A 146 35.04 32.24 81.53
C LEU A 146 36.44 32.38 82.16
N THR A 147 37.50 32.27 81.36
CA THR A 147 38.88 32.48 81.85
C THR A 147 39.12 33.91 82.29
N LEU A 148 38.62 34.91 81.55
CA LEU A 148 38.72 36.32 81.92
C LEU A 148 37.94 36.63 83.20
N SER A 149 36.70 36.13 83.31
CA SER A 149 35.85 36.32 84.49
C SER A 149 36.53 35.78 85.75
N LYS A 150 37.10 34.57 85.70
CA LYS A 150 37.84 34.00 86.85
C LYS A 150 39.09 34.80 87.22
N PHE A 151 39.72 35.45 86.25
CA PHE A 151 40.91 36.26 86.50
C PHE A 151 40.55 37.58 87.19
N ILE A 152 39.43 38.20 86.80
CA ILE A 152 38.89 39.41 87.42
C ILE A 152 38.43 39.14 88.85
N ASP A 153 37.72 38.04 89.11
CA ASP A 153 37.28 37.69 90.48
C ASP A 153 38.43 37.43 91.47
N LYS A 154 39.66 37.22 90.97
CA LYS A 154 40.84 36.96 91.79
C LYS A 154 41.67 38.22 92.11
N PHE A 155 41.30 39.36 91.52
CA PHE A 155 41.83 40.70 91.80
C PHE A 155 40.91 41.46 92.75
#